data_AF-A0A222FET9-F1
#
_entry.id   AF-A0A222FET9-F1
#
_cell.length_a   1.000
_cell.length_b   1.000
_cell.length_c   1.000
_cell.angle_alpha   90.00
_cell.angle_beta   90.00
_cell.angle_gamma   90.00
#
_symmetry.space_group_name_H-M   'P 1'
#
loop_
_entity.id
_entity.type
_entity.pdbx_description
1 polymer ?
#
loop_
_entity_poly.entity_id
_entity_poly.type
_entity_poly.pdbx_seq_one_letter_code
_entity_poly.pdbx_strand_id
1 'polypeptide(L)'
;MRFLILAPLCLLLSLGAHADAAGLAAYQQQAKTLLFKLQQQKGDDIEAQAKQLVELSKPLLSDFRQQYPQCTEYLQALNDVADTLADLPLEEIESGYHADGKLPTLPTAECYHAKDLLVHPATVQAMARIGLQQADDWIDAAHEIEEVLEHFGQVQIAIGH
;
A
#
# COMPACT_ATOMS: atom_id res chain seq x y z
N MET A 1 24.79 54.92 18.40
CA MET A 1 23.60 54.30 19.02
C MET A 1 23.03 53.28 18.07
N ARG A 2 22.62 52.12 18.61
CA ARG A 2 22.34 50.85 17.93
C ARG A 2 21.28 50.94 16.82
N PHE A 3 21.57 50.34 15.67
CA PHE A 3 20.58 49.91 14.69
C PHE A 3 19.89 48.64 15.20
N LEU A 4 18.57 48.70 15.39
CA LEU A 4 17.71 47.54 15.62
C LEU A 4 17.32 46.98 14.26
N ILE A 5 17.90 45.85 13.87
CA ILE A 5 17.49 45.05 12.71
C ILE A 5 16.40 44.11 13.20
N LEU A 6 15.13 44.40 12.87
CA LEU A 6 14.03 43.45 12.98
C LEU A 6 14.18 42.44 11.82
N ALA A 7 14.63 41.23 12.13
CA ALA A 7 14.53 40.11 11.21
C ALA A 7 13.10 39.55 11.27
N PRO A 8 12.36 39.44 10.14
CA PRO A 8 11.08 38.77 10.14
C PRO A 8 11.34 37.27 10.22
N LEU A 9 10.93 36.66 11.33
CA LEU A 9 10.88 35.21 11.50
C LEU A 9 9.79 34.67 10.54
N CYS A 10 10.20 34.33 9.33
CA CYS A 10 9.37 33.62 8.38
C CYS A 10 9.19 32.20 8.92
N LEU A 11 8.07 31.95 9.62
CA LEU A 11 7.63 30.60 9.97
C LEU A 11 7.40 29.86 8.66
N LEU A 12 8.37 29.02 8.28
CA LEU A 12 8.20 28.04 7.21
C LEU A 12 7.22 26.99 7.73
N LEU A 13 5.94 27.15 7.39
CA LEU A 13 4.98 26.04 7.40
C LEU A 13 5.49 25.05 6.34
N SER A 14 6.26 24.07 6.78
CA SER A 14 6.59 22.89 6.00
C SER A 14 5.28 22.15 5.72
N LEU A 15 4.69 22.38 4.54
CA LEU A 15 3.72 21.46 3.95
C LEU A 15 4.49 20.19 3.57
N GLY A 16 4.74 19.34 4.55
CA GLY A 16 4.99 17.93 4.27
C GLY A 16 3.68 17.34 3.76
N ALA A 17 3.70 16.79 2.55
CA ALA A 17 2.60 15.99 2.03
C ALA A 17 2.49 14.74 2.92
N HIS A 18 1.68 14.87 3.97
CA HIS A 18 1.10 13.71 4.63
C HIS A 18 0.17 13.09 3.59
N ALA A 19 0.04 11.75 3.61
CA ALA A 19 -1.04 11.08 2.91
C ALA A 19 -2.33 11.82 3.26
N ASP A 20 -2.90 12.55 2.29
CA ASP A 20 -4.02 13.41 2.62
C ASP A 20 -5.21 12.53 3.03
N ALA A 21 -6.07 13.06 3.88
CA ALA A 21 -7.21 12.30 4.39
C ALA A 21 -8.10 11.74 3.25
N ALA A 22 -8.06 12.34 2.05
CA ALA A 22 -8.78 11.87 0.89
C ALA A 22 -8.14 10.62 0.27
N GLY A 23 -6.81 10.54 0.17
CA GLY A 23 -6.07 9.38 -0.32
C GLY A 23 -6.27 8.16 0.57
N LEU A 24 -6.18 8.33 1.89
CA LEU A 24 -6.47 7.27 2.86
C LEU A 24 -7.93 6.78 2.75
N ALA A 25 -8.88 7.72 2.66
CA ALA A 25 -10.29 7.36 2.50
C ALA A 25 -10.56 6.64 1.16
N ALA A 26 -9.94 7.08 0.07
CA ALA A 26 -10.08 6.46 -1.24
C ALA A 26 -9.54 5.02 -1.24
N TYR A 27 -8.36 4.81 -0.67
CA TYR A 27 -7.77 3.48 -0.51
C TYR A 27 -8.68 2.56 0.31
N GLN A 28 -9.12 3.01 1.49
CA GLN A 28 -9.98 2.20 2.36
C GLN A 28 -11.32 1.86 1.69
N GLN A 29 -11.95 2.82 1.01
CA GLN A 29 -13.21 2.60 0.32
C GLN A 29 -13.06 1.63 -0.85
N GLN A 30 -11.97 1.74 -1.61
CA GLN A 30 -11.67 0.81 -2.70
C GLN A 30 -11.45 -0.61 -2.16
N ALA A 31 -10.70 -0.77 -1.06
CA ALA A 31 -10.43 -2.08 -0.44
C ALA A 31 -11.72 -2.74 0.06
N LYS A 32 -12.58 -1.97 0.76
CA LYS A 32 -13.91 -2.47 1.20
C LYS A 32 -14.81 -2.85 0.03
N THR A 33 -14.74 -2.11 -1.07
CA THR A 33 -15.54 -2.41 -2.28
C THR A 33 -15.10 -3.72 -2.92
N LEU A 34 -13.78 -3.91 -3.06
CA LEU A 34 -13.21 -5.13 -3.61
C LEU A 34 -13.49 -6.34 -2.70
N LEU A 35 -13.29 -6.20 -1.39
CA LEU A 35 -13.60 -7.26 -0.43
C LEU A 35 -15.06 -7.72 -0.54
N PHE A 36 -15.99 -6.77 -0.58
CA PHE A 36 -17.40 -7.10 -0.72
C PHE A 36 -17.67 -7.90 -2.00
N LYS A 37 -17.06 -7.54 -3.13
CA LYS A 37 -17.19 -8.28 -4.40
C LYS A 37 -16.65 -9.71 -4.30
N LEU A 38 -15.46 -9.87 -3.70
CA LEU A 38 -14.81 -11.16 -3.50
C LEU A 38 -15.65 -12.08 -2.61
N GLN A 39 -16.14 -11.58 -1.49
CA GLN A 39 -17.03 -12.32 -0.58
C GLN A 39 -18.36 -12.73 -1.22
N GLN A 40 -18.83 -11.97 -2.22
CA GLN A 40 -20.03 -12.31 -3.00
C GLN A 40 -19.74 -13.21 -4.21
N GLN A 41 -18.46 -13.52 -4.48
CA GLN A 41 -17.99 -14.24 -5.66
C GLN A 41 -18.52 -13.63 -6.97
N LYS A 42 -18.49 -12.30 -7.05
CA LYS A 42 -19.11 -11.52 -8.14
C LYS A 42 -18.21 -10.39 -8.62
N GLY A 43 -18.18 -10.22 -9.93
CA GLY A 43 -17.48 -9.14 -10.62
C GLY A 43 -16.51 -9.70 -11.64
N ASP A 44 -16.55 -9.16 -12.84
CA ASP A 44 -15.58 -9.41 -13.92
C ASP A 44 -14.43 -8.40 -13.92
N ASP A 45 -14.43 -7.47 -12.97
CA ASP A 45 -13.49 -6.36 -12.84
C ASP A 45 -12.52 -6.50 -11.65
N ILE A 46 -12.43 -7.68 -11.01
CA ILE A 46 -11.59 -7.92 -9.82
C ILE A 46 -10.13 -7.51 -10.07
N GLU A 47 -9.56 -7.91 -11.21
CA GLU A 47 -8.19 -7.54 -11.59
C GLU A 47 -8.01 -6.01 -11.66
N ALA A 48 -8.95 -5.31 -12.30
CA ALA A 48 -8.91 -3.86 -12.43
C ALA A 48 -9.05 -3.14 -11.07
N GLN A 49 -9.90 -3.67 -10.18
CA GLN A 49 -10.09 -3.12 -8.84
C GLN A 49 -8.87 -3.34 -7.94
N ALA A 50 -8.22 -4.50 -8.04
CA ALA A 50 -6.99 -4.81 -7.34
C ALA A 50 -5.83 -3.95 -7.87
N LYS A 51 -5.71 -3.79 -9.18
CA LYS A 51 -4.76 -2.84 -9.80
C LYS A 51 -4.99 -1.41 -9.29
N GLN A 52 -6.23 -0.97 -9.13
CA GLN A 52 -6.52 0.35 -8.60
C GLN A 52 -6.03 0.54 -7.15
N LEU A 53 -6.08 -0.51 -6.32
CA LEU A 53 -5.47 -0.48 -4.99
C LEU A 53 -3.94 -0.38 -5.07
N VAL A 54 -3.29 -1.09 -6.01
CA VAL A 54 -1.85 -0.94 -6.27
C VAL A 54 -1.52 0.51 -6.67
N GLU A 55 -2.32 1.15 -7.52
CA GLU A 55 -2.10 2.56 -7.88
C GLU A 55 -2.30 3.52 -6.71
N LEU A 56 -3.29 3.26 -5.85
CA LEU A 56 -3.56 4.06 -4.65
C LEU A 56 -2.49 3.85 -3.57
N SER A 57 -1.83 2.69 -3.51
CA SER A 57 -0.78 2.43 -2.52
C SER A 57 0.52 3.17 -2.83
N LYS A 58 0.90 3.34 -4.10
CA LYS A 58 2.14 4.05 -4.50
C LYS A 58 2.31 5.44 -3.84
N PRO A 59 1.34 6.38 -3.93
CA PRO A 59 1.46 7.66 -3.24
C PRO A 59 1.44 7.52 -1.72
N LEU A 60 0.64 6.60 -1.16
CA LEU A 60 0.63 6.34 0.29
C LEU A 60 2.00 5.87 0.78
N LEU A 61 2.65 4.96 0.07
CA LEU A 61 4.01 4.50 0.37
C LEU A 61 5.04 5.63 0.23
N SER A 62 4.88 6.49 -0.77
CA SER A 62 5.74 7.67 -0.97
C SER A 62 5.65 8.61 0.23
N ASP A 63 4.44 8.90 0.71
CA ASP A 63 4.23 9.76 1.86
C ASP A 63 4.69 9.08 3.16
N PHE A 64 4.44 7.78 3.30
CA PHE A 64 4.92 6.99 4.44
C PHE A 64 6.44 7.04 4.58
N ARG A 65 7.20 6.93 3.47
CA ARG A 65 8.67 7.06 3.48
C ARG A 65 9.16 8.44 3.94
N GLN A 66 8.38 9.50 3.76
CA GLN A 66 8.75 10.84 4.27
C GLN A 66 8.68 10.89 5.80
N GLN A 67 7.70 10.21 6.39
CA GLN A 67 7.52 10.15 7.85
C GLN A 67 8.38 9.05 8.50
N TYR A 68 8.69 7.98 7.76
CA TYR A 68 9.50 6.85 8.17
C TYR A 68 10.72 6.66 7.23
N PRO A 69 11.74 7.53 7.30
CA PRO A 69 12.89 7.46 6.39
C PRO A 69 13.63 6.12 6.43
N GLN A 70 13.60 5.40 7.55
CA GLN A 70 14.17 4.06 7.67
C GLN A 70 13.52 3.03 6.74
N CYS A 71 12.27 3.26 6.29
CA CYS A 71 11.58 2.40 5.35
C CYS A 71 11.94 2.69 3.88
N THR A 72 12.80 3.68 3.62
CA THR A 72 12.96 4.23 2.27
C THR A 72 13.44 3.18 1.27
N GLU A 73 14.56 2.53 1.56
CA GLU A 73 15.16 1.53 0.67
C GLU A 73 14.20 0.35 0.44
N TYR A 74 13.60 -0.15 1.51
CA TYR A 74 12.68 -1.28 1.51
C TYR A 74 11.42 -1.01 0.67
N LEU A 75 10.72 0.09 0.94
CA LEU A 75 9.49 0.44 0.25
C LEU A 75 9.73 0.97 -1.17
N GLN A 76 10.90 1.57 -1.44
CA GLN A 76 11.25 1.95 -2.81
C GLN A 76 11.48 0.72 -3.69
N ALA A 77 12.19 -0.30 -3.18
CA ALA A 77 12.40 -1.54 -3.92
C ALA A 77 11.09 -2.23 -4.33
N LEU A 78 10.09 -2.23 -3.44
CA LEU A 78 8.74 -2.69 -3.77
C LEU A 78 8.06 -1.79 -4.81
N ASN A 79 8.13 -0.46 -4.61
CA ASN A 79 7.47 0.50 -5.49
C ASN A 79 8.04 0.50 -6.92
N ASP A 80 9.32 0.16 -7.09
CA ASP A 80 10.00 0.05 -8.38
C ASP A 80 9.47 -1.10 -9.26
N VAL A 81 8.87 -2.12 -8.64
CA VAL A 81 8.31 -3.29 -9.34
C VAL A 81 6.79 -3.31 -9.38
N ALA A 82 6.13 -2.34 -8.74
CA ALA A 82 4.69 -2.33 -8.48
C ALA A 82 3.83 -2.52 -9.74
N ASP A 83 4.23 -1.92 -10.87
CA ASP A 83 3.49 -2.01 -12.14
C ASP A 83 3.55 -3.38 -12.82
N THR A 84 4.54 -4.20 -12.46
CA THR A 84 4.81 -5.51 -13.06
C THR A 84 4.61 -6.67 -12.10
N LEU A 85 4.35 -6.37 -10.82
CA LEU A 85 4.31 -7.38 -9.75
C LEU A 85 3.26 -8.46 -10.02
N ALA A 86 2.08 -8.07 -10.50
CA ALA A 86 0.98 -8.99 -10.82
C ALA A 86 1.22 -9.86 -12.08
N ASP A 87 2.23 -9.54 -12.89
CA ASP A 87 2.60 -10.33 -14.07
C ASP A 87 3.49 -11.52 -13.70
N LEU A 88 4.07 -11.52 -12.50
CA LEU A 88 4.89 -12.62 -12.00
C LEU A 88 4.04 -13.86 -11.70
N PRO A 89 4.66 -15.06 -11.65
CA PRO A 89 4.03 -16.24 -11.06
C PRO A 89 3.63 -15.98 -9.61
N LEU A 90 2.49 -16.53 -9.18
CA LEU A 90 1.98 -16.31 -7.81
C LEU A 90 3.02 -16.70 -6.74
N GLU A 91 3.68 -17.86 -6.90
CA GLU A 91 4.77 -18.31 -5.99
C GLU A 91 5.93 -17.29 -5.90
N GLU A 92 6.22 -16.56 -6.97
CA GLU A 92 7.27 -15.55 -6.99
C GLU A 92 6.83 -14.27 -6.27
N ILE A 93 5.55 -13.91 -6.31
CA ILE A 93 4.97 -12.84 -5.48
C ILE A 93 5.04 -13.24 -4.01
N GLU A 94 4.58 -14.45 -3.68
CA GLU A 94 4.56 -15.00 -2.32
C GLU A 94 5.95 -15.03 -1.68
N SER A 95 6.89 -15.74 -2.31
CA SER A 95 8.23 -15.92 -1.77
C SER A 95 9.10 -14.67 -1.89
N GLY A 96 8.90 -13.87 -2.95
CA GLY A 96 9.75 -12.73 -3.26
C GLY A 96 9.35 -11.45 -2.53
N TYR A 97 8.05 -11.17 -2.39
CA TYR A 97 7.58 -9.87 -1.93
C TYR A 97 6.68 -9.98 -0.70
N HIS A 98 5.81 -10.99 -0.63
CA HIS A 98 5.04 -11.26 0.61
C HIS A 98 5.97 -11.69 1.75
N ALA A 99 6.85 -12.67 1.48
CA ALA A 99 7.84 -13.21 2.43
C ALA A 99 9.22 -12.54 2.34
N ASP A 100 9.31 -11.37 1.71
CA ASP A 100 10.51 -10.51 1.66
C ASP A 100 11.75 -11.09 0.94
N GLY A 101 11.66 -12.21 0.22
CA GLY A 101 12.83 -12.88 -0.38
C GLY A 101 13.59 -12.07 -1.45
N LYS A 102 12.96 -11.07 -2.05
CA LYS A 102 13.53 -10.14 -3.05
C LYS A 102 13.63 -8.70 -2.55
N LEU A 103 13.13 -8.41 -1.35
CA LEU A 103 13.21 -7.08 -0.75
C LEU A 103 14.50 -6.93 0.06
N PRO A 104 14.97 -5.69 0.29
CA PRO A 104 15.99 -5.41 1.29
C PRO A 104 15.58 -5.94 2.67
N THR A 105 16.53 -6.03 3.60
CA THR A 105 16.22 -6.45 4.97
C THR A 105 15.15 -5.54 5.58
N LEU A 106 14.07 -6.14 6.10
CA LEU A 106 12.99 -5.43 6.76
C LEU A 106 13.53 -4.56 7.92
N PRO A 107 13.36 -3.22 7.90
CA PRO A 107 13.91 -2.36 8.93
C PRO A 107 13.10 -2.39 10.23
N THR A 108 11.78 -2.24 10.14
CA THR A 108 10.86 -2.17 11.28
C THR A 108 9.47 -2.69 10.91
N ALA A 109 8.64 -2.98 11.91
CA ALA A 109 7.27 -3.48 11.70
C ALA A 109 6.38 -2.49 10.93
N GLU A 110 6.62 -1.18 11.07
CA GLU A 110 5.91 -0.15 10.33
C GLU A 110 6.16 -0.26 8.81
N CYS A 111 7.38 -0.60 8.40
CA CYS A 111 7.71 -0.82 7.00
C CYS A 111 7.00 -2.05 6.44
N TYR A 112 6.85 -3.09 7.26
CA TYR A 112 6.14 -4.32 6.89
C TYR A 112 4.65 -4.03 6.63
N HIS A 113 3.97 -3.37 7.56
CA HIS A 113 2.56 -2.99 7.36
C HIS A 113 2.35 -2.05 6.18
N ALA A 114 3.29 -1.13 5.93
CA ALA A 114 3.22 -0.27 4.74
C ALA A 114 3.35 -1.10 3.45
N LYS A 115 4.35 -1.97 3.33
CA LYS A 115 4.54 -2.86 2.16
C LYS A 115 3.25 -3.62 1.84
N ASP A 116 2.58 -4.11 2.86
CA ASP A 116 1.38 -4.94 2.72
C ASP A 116 0.19 -4.20 2.10
N LEU A 117 0.19 -2.86 2.10
CA LEU A 117 -0.78 -2.08 1.32
C LEU A 117 -0.61 -2.21 -0.21
N LEU A 118 0.51 -2.74 -0.68
CA LEU A 118 0.79 -2.90 -2.11
C LEU A 118 0.87 -4.37 -2.50
N VAL A 119 1.53 -5.21 -1.68
CA VAL A 119 1.77 -6.60 -2.06
C VAL A 119 0.47 -7.41 -2.12
N HIS A 120 -0.39 -7.35 -1.12
CA HIS A 120 -1.66 -8.09 -1.12
C HIS A 120 -2.58 -7.69 -2.29
N PRO A 121 -2.81 -6.40 -2.63
CA PRO A 121 -3.56 -6.07 -3.83
C PRO A 121 -2.92 -6.56 -5.13
N ALA A 122 -1.58 -6.56 -5.21
CA ALA A 122 -0.90 -7.12 -6.38
C ALA A 122 -1.05 -8.65 -6.47
N THR A 123 -1.05 -9.34 -5.33
CA THR A 123 -1.37 -10.78 -5.22
C THR A 123 -2.79 -11.04 -5.75
N VAL A 124 -3.79 -10.29 -5.28
CA VAL A 124 -5.18 -10.42 -5.76
C VAL A 124 -5.30 -10.09 -7.25
N GLN A 125 -4.57 -9.09 -7.75
CA GLN A 125 -4.51 -8.79 -9.17
C GLN A 125 -3.97 -9.99 -9.97
N ALA A 126 -2.90 -10.63 -9.51
CA ALA A 126 -2.35 -11.83 -10.14
C ALA A 126 -3.33 -13.01 -10.09
N MET A 127 -3.97 -13.25 -8.96
CA MET A 127 -4.99 -14.30 -8.80
C MET A 127 -6.16 -14.09 -9.77
N ALA A 128 -6.66 -12.86 -9.87
CA ALA A 128 -7.74 -12.52 -10.79
C ALA A 128 -7.35 -12.68 -12.27
N ARG A 129 -6.11 -12.29 -12.63
CA ARG A 129 -5.54 -12.48 -13.97
C ARG A 129 -5.40 -13.95 -14.35
N ILE A 130 -4.99 -14.80 -13.40
CA ILE A 130 -4.91 -16.26 -13.58
C ILE A 130 -6.33 -16.85 -13.71
N GLY A 131 -7.28 -16.29 -12.96
CA GLY A 131 -8.69 -16.60 -12.98
C GLY A 131 -9.15 -17.26 -11.67
N LEU A 132 -10.22 -16.72 -11.09
CA LEU A 132 -10.87 -17.26 -9.88
C LEU A 132 -11.96 -18.26 -10.30
N GLN A 133 -11.63 -19.56 -10.34
CA GLN A 133 -12.47 -20.60 -10.92
C GLN A 133 -13.28 -21.37 -9.86
N GLN A 134 -12.69 -21.55 -8.68
CA GLN A 134 -13.27 -22.32 -7.58
C GLN A 134 -13.58 -21.42 -6.39
N ALA A 135 -14.49 -21.86 -5.52
CA ALA A 135 -14.88 -21.09 -4.33
C ALA A 135 -13.67 -20.71 -3.46
N ASP A 136 -12.69 -21.61 -3.35
CA ASP A 136 -11.47 -21.38 -2.57
C ASP A 136 -10.63 -20.24 -3.16
N ASP A 137 -10.51 -20.11 -4.48
CA ASP A 137 -9.79 -19.00 -5.13
C ASP A 137 -10.37 -17.63 -4.70
N TRP A 138 -11.70 -17.54 -4.60
CA TRP A 138 -12.39 -16.33 -4.16
C TRP A 138 -12.22 -16.05 -2.66
N ILE A 139 -12.19 -17.11 -1.84
CA ILE A 139 -11.95 -17.00 -0.41
C ILE A 139 -10.53 -16.52 -0.14
N ASP A 140 -9.55 -17.13 -0.80
CA ASP A 140 -8.14 -16.76 -0.67
C ASP A 140 -7.94 -15.30 -1.11
N ALA A 141 -8.49 -14.90 -2.26
CA ALA A 141 -8.42 -13.51 -2.71
C ALA A 141 -9.12 -12.54 -1.73
N ALA A 142 -10.20 -12.96 -1.07
CA ALA A 142 -10.86 -12.16 -0.04
C ALA A 142 -9.97 -11.99 1.20
N HIS A 143 -9.31 -13.06 1.66
CA HIS A 143 -8.38 -13.00 2.80
C HIS A 143 -7.24 -12.01 2.55
N GLU A 144 -6.67 -11.98 1.34
CA GLU A 144 -5.65 -10.99 0.98
C GLU A 144 -6.13 -9.54 1.20
N ILE A 145 -7.40 -9.22 0.86
CA ILE A 145 -7.95 -7.88 1.08
C ILE A 145 -8.37 -7.64 2.54
N GLU A 146 -8.69 -8.69 3.30
CA GLU A 146 -8.89 -8.58 4.75
C GLU A 146 -7.57 -8.19 5.44
N GLU A 147 -6.46 -8.85 5.08
CA GLU A 147 -5.12 -8.51 5.58
C GLU A 147 -4.73 -7.08 5.20
N VAL A 148 -5.04 -6.63 3.96
CA VAL A 148 -4.88 -5.21 3.57
C VAL A 148 -5.57 -4.25 4.54
N LEU A 149 -6.81 -4.54 4.96
CA LEU A 149 -7.56 -3.65 5.85
C LEU A 149 -6.96 -3.64 7.25
N GLU A 150 -6.42 -4.76 7.72
CA GLU A 150 -5.71 -4.85 9.00
C GLU A 150 -4.41 -4.05 8.96
N HIS A 151 -3.58 -4.24 7.93
CA HIS A 151 -2.35 -3.49 7.71
C HIS A 151 -2.62 -2.00 7.52
N PHE A 152 -3.69 -1.64 6.80
CA PHE A 152 -4.11 -0.26 6.64
C PHE A 152 -4.43 0.38 8.00
N GLY A 153 -5.11 -0.34 8.90
CA GLY A 153 -5.34 0.14 10.27
C GLY A 153 -4.05 0.44 11.03
N GLN A 154 -3.02 -0.42 10.89
CA GLN A 154 -1.71 -0.18 11.50
C GLN A 154 -1.00 1.03 10.89
N VAL A 155 -1.07 1.19 9.56
CA VAL A 155 -0.51 2.35 8.87
C VAL A 155 -1.20 3.64 9.34
N GLN A 156 -2.53 3.67 9.47
CA GLN A 156 -3.28 4.82 9.98
C GLN A 156 -2.81 5.21 11.39
N ILE A 157 -2.71 4.24 12.31
CA ILE A 157 -2.21 4.46 13.68
C ILE A 157 -0.79 5.05 13.64
N ALA A 158 0.09 4.49 12.81
CA ALA A 158 1.48 4.93 12.68
C ALA A 158 1.59 6.40 12.23
N ILE A 159 0.73 6.82 11.28
CA ILE A 159 0.72 8.19 10.75
C ILE A 159 -0.22 9.16 11.50
N GLY A 160 -0.89 8.70 12.55
CA GLY A 160 -1.72 9.54 13.43
C GLY A 160 -3.14 9.84 12.92
N HIS A 161 -3.74 8.91 12.17
CA HIS A 161 -5.11 8.96 11.66
C HIS A 161 -5.99 7.89 12.30
#